data_AF-A0A1F3NNB1-F1
#
_entry.id   AF-A0A1F3NNB1-F1
#
_cell.length_a   1.000
_cell.length_b   1.000
_cell.length_c   1.000
_cell.angle_alpha   90.00
_cell.angle_beta   90.00
_cell.angle_gamma   90.00
#
_symmetry.space_group_name_H-M   'P 1'
#
loop_
_entity.id
_entity.type
_entity.pdbx_description
1 polymer ?
#
loop_
_entity_poly.entity_id
_entity_poly.type
_entity_poly.pdbx_seq_one_letter_code
_entity_poly.pdbx_strand_id
1 'polypeptide(L)'
;MIFKKYSFTLLLIDLLVLLTGYLLATLTEINLHISDIVLLTLCFSAINLSSFFIFNRGLKKDTGSQTMHVLVAIVLKMPLEMVLALIWFFVAEKTYTSSLILFFILYLALSLYSILFMLNTLKNKPL
;
A
#
# COMPACT_ATOMS: atom_id res chain seq x y z
N MET A 1 7.54 1.74 -19.15
CA MET A 1 6.09 1.68 -19.40
C MET A 1 5.35 0.99 -18.25
N ILE A 2 5.87 -0.14 -17.75
CA ILE A 2 5.32 -0.92 -16.62
C ILE A 2 5.08 -0.04 -15.37
N PHE A 3 6.11 0.65 -14.83
CA PHE A 3 5.95 1.50 -13.63
C PHE A 3 4.79 2.50 -13.71
N LYS A 4 4.70 3.29 -14.79
CA LYS A 4 3.63 4.29 -14.96
C LYS A 4 2.24 3.66 -14.96
N LYS A 5 2.08 2.48 -15.59
CA LYS A 5 0.81 1.74 -15.61
C LYS A 5 0.37 1.36 -14.20
N TYR A 6 1.27 0.81 -13.41
CA TYR A 6 0.94 0.37 -12.04
C TYR A 6 0.78 1.53 -11.06
N SER A 7 1.57 2.60 -11.17
CA SER A 7 1.31 3.83 -10.39
C SER A 7 -0.06 4.42 -10.70
N PHE A 8 -0.49 4.38 -11.98
CA PHE A 8 -1.83 4.84 -12.36
C PHE A 8 -2.94 3.91 -11.85
N THR A 9 -2.73 2.60 -11.91
CA THR A 9 -3.69 1.63 -11.34
C THR A 9 -3.78 1.75 -9.82
N LEU A 10 -2.69 2.05 -9.12
CA LEU A 10 -2.69 2.32 -7.68
C LEU A 10 -3.58 3.53 -7.35
N LEU A 11 -3.45 4.63 -8.10
CA LEU A 11 -4.34 5.80 -7.93
C LEU A 11 -5.81 5.48 -8.19
N LEU A 12 -6.11 4.61 -9.16
CA LEU A 12 -7.48 4.14 -9.40
C LEU A 12 -8.01 3.31 -8.24
N ILE A 13 -7.18 2.44 -7.64
CA ILE A 13 -7.55 1.67 -6.45
C ILE A 13 -7.79 2.62 -5.28
N ASP A 14 -6.92 3.60 -5.06
CA ASP A 14 -7.07 4.60 -4.00
C ASP A 14 -8.37 5.38 -4.17
N LEU A 15 -8.69 5.84 -5.38
CA LEU A 15 -9.96 6.51 -5.68
C LEU A 15 -11.17 5.60 -5.42
N LEU A 16 -11.10 4.33 -5.81
CA LEU A 16 -12.17 3.37 -5.59
C LEU A 16 -12.38 3.14 -4.08
N VAL A 17 -11.29 3.03 -3.32
CA VAL A 17 -11.32 2.88 -1.86
C VAL A 17 -11.89 4.12 -1.16
N LEU A 18 -11.54 5.31 -1.62
CA LEU A 18 -12.12 6.55 -1.08
C LEU A 18 -13.62 6.63 -1.39
N LEU A 19 -14.03 6.24 -2.60
CA LEU A 19 -15.43 6.26 -3.01
C LEU A 19 -16.27 5.23 -2.23
N THR A 20 -15.77 4.00 -2.08
CA THR A 20 -16.45 2.97 -1.27
C THR A 20 -16.46 3.33 0.21
N GLY A 21 -15.36 3.87 0.74
CA GLY A 21 -15.28 4.36 2.11
C GLY A 21 -16.27 5.49 2.40
N TYR A 22 -16.41 6.44 1.46
CA TYR A 22 -17.41 7.52 1.55
C TYR A 22 -18.84 7.00 1.49
N LEU A 23 -19.15 6.08 0.59
CA LEU A 23 -20.48 5.46 0.51
C LEU A 23 -20.80 4.66 1.78
N LEU A 24 -19.85 3.92 2.33
CA LEU A 24 -20.04 3.18 3.58
C LEU A 24 -20.31 4.13 4.75
N ALA A 25 -19.52 5.19 4.90
CA ALA A 25 -19.69 6.15 5.99
C ALA A 25 -21.00 6.96 5.90
N THR A 26 -21.60 7.09 4.72
CA THR A 26 -22.85 7.84 4.51
C THR A 26 -24.10 6.95 4.55
N LEU A 27 -24.00 5.69 4.13
CA LEU A 27 -25.14 4.76 4.06
C LEU A 27 -25.29 3.88 5.30
N THR A 28 -24.30 3.82 6.17
CA THR A 28 -24.32 2.96 7.38
C THR A 28 -23.97 3.76 8.63
N GLU A 29 -24.52 3.38 9.79
CA GLU A 29 -24.20 3.99 11.09
C GLU A 29 -22.81 3.59 11.63
N ILE A 30 -21.94 3.05 10.78
CA ILE A 30 -20.59 2.66 11.20
C ILE A 30 -19.84 3.94 11.56
N ASN A 31 -19.30 3.99 12.77
CA ASN A 31 -18.48 5.10 13.27
C ASN A 31 -17.11 5.13 12.56
N LEU A 32 -17.12 5.52 11.29
CA LEU A 32 -15.96 5.69 10.42
C LEU A 32 -15.83 7.17 10.09
N HIS A 33 -14.79 7.79 10.63
CA HIS A 33 -14.45 9.16 10.22
C HIS A 33 -13.81 9.14 8.84
N ILE A 34 -14.36 9.93 7.91
CA ILE A 34 -13.81 10.10 6.56
C ILE A 34 -12.34 10.53 6.59
N SER A 35 -11.95 11.35 7.57
CA SER A 35 -10.56 11.77 7.77
C SER A 35 -9.61 10.59 7.90
N ASP A 36 -10.04 9.53 8.58
CA ASP A 36 -9.21 8.37 8.86
C ASP A 36 -9.03 7.50 7.61
N ILE A 37 -10.10 7.35 6.82
CA ILE A 37 -10.06 6.67 5.53
C ILE A 37 -9.08 7.39 4.60
N VAL A 38 -9.19 8.71 4.50
CA VAL A 38 -8.32 9.53 3.63
C VAL A 38 -6.86 9.41 4.07
N LEU A 39 -6.59 9.57 5.38
CA LEU A 39 -5.24 9.60 5.91
C LEU A 39 -4.56 8.23 5.77
N LEU A 40 -5.25 7.15 6.15
CA LEU A 40 -4.72 5.79 5.97
C LEU A 40 -4.46 5.46 4.50
N THR A 41 -5.41 5.80 3.61
CA THR A 41 -5.25 5.55 2.17
C THR A 41 -4.02 6.27 1.62
N LEU A 42 -3.82 7.55 1.99
CA LEU A 42 -2.65 8.32 1.59
C LEU A 42 -1.35 7.73 2.14
N CYS A 43 -1.31 7.33 3.41
CA CYS A 43 -0.13 6.73 4.02
C CYS A 43 0.26 5.41 3.35
N PHE A 44 -0.70 4.49 3.17
CA PHE A 44 -0.39 3.23 2.49
C PHE A 44 -0.04 3.45 1.01
N SER A 45 -0.69 4.39 0.33
CA SER A 45 -0.35 4.76 -1.05
C SER A 45 1.10 5.25 -1.15
N ALA A 46 1.54 6.14 -0.25
CA ALA A 46 2.91 6.63 -0.18
C ALA A 46 3.94 5.52 0.09
N ILE A 47 3.62 4.58 0.99
CA ILE A 47 4.49 3.42 1.28
C ILE A 47 4.63 2.53 0.03
N ASN A 48 3.51 2.20 -0.63
CA ASN A 48 3.53 1.38 -1.83
C ASN A 48 4.27 2.06 -2.98
N LEU A 49 4.08 3.37 -3.17
CA LEU A 49 4.77 4.13 -4.21
C LEU A 49 6.29 4.16 -3.96
N SER A 50 6.71 4.30 -2.70
CA SER A 50 8.11 4.21 -2.30
C SER A 50 8.70 2.82 -2.57
N SER A 51 7.99 1.75 -2.20
CA SER A 51 8.41 0.37 -2.48
C SER A 51 8.53 0.11 -3.99
N PHE A 52 7.55 0.55 -4.79
CA PHE A 52 7.59 0.41 -6.25
C PHE A 52 8.74 1.19 -6.87
N PHE A 53 9.04 2.38 -6.36
CA PHE A 53 10.17 3.17 -6.84
C PHE A 53 11.50 2.43 -6.60
N ILE A 54 11.72 1.91 -5.39
CA ILE A 54 12.91 1.14 -5.03
C ILE A 54 13.00 -0.13 -5.88
N PHE A 55 11.89 -0.86 -6.02
CA PHE A 55 11.80 -2.09 -6.80
C PHE A 55 12.16 -1.85 -8.29
N ASN A 56 11.58 -0.84 -8.93
CA ASN A 56 11.91 -0.52 -10.32
C ASN A 56 13.35 -0.04 -10.51
N ARG A 57 13.92 0.65 -9.52
CA ARG A 57 15.33 1.04 -9.55
C ARG A 57 16.23 -0.19 -9.42
N GLY A 58 15.85 -1.16 -8.59
CA GLY A 58 16.52 -2.45 -8.45
C GLY A 58 16.55 -3.26 -9.74
N LEU A 59 15.44 -3.29 -10.49
CA LEU A 59 15.32 -4.01 -11.77
C LEU A 59 16.17 -3.45 -12.92
N LYS A 60 16.78 -2.27 -12.76
CA LYS A 60 17.65 -1.66 -13.78
C LYS A 60 19.15 -1.89 -13.52
N LYS A 61 19.51 -2.51 -12.40
CA LYS A 61 20.90 -2.79 -12.04
C LYS A 61 21.32 -4.19 -12.53
N ASP A 62 22.62 -4.45 -12.54
CA ASP A 62 23.20 -5.74 -12.92
C ASP A 62 22.60 -6.90 -12.11
N THR A 63 22.46 -8.06 -12.77
CA THR A 63 21.80 -9.28 -12.29
C THR A 63 22.28 -9.74 -10.91
N GLY A 64 23.56 -9.57 -10.59
CA GLY A 64 24.11 -9.91 -9.27
C GLY A 64 23.60 -9.02 -8.12
N SER A 65 23.25 -7.77 -8.39
CA SER A 65 22.72 -6.82 -7.39
C SER A 65 21.20 -6.68 -7.43
N GLN A 66 20.56 -7.15 -8.50
CA GLN A 66 19.13 -7.04 -8.74
C GLN A 66 18.32 -7.77 -7.66
N THR A 67 18.70 -9.00 -7.28
CA THR A 67 18.02 -9.78 -6.24
C THR A 67 18.05 -9.08 -4.88
N MET A 68 19.21 -8.53 -4.50
CA MET A 68 19.35 -7.79 -3.25
C MET A 68 18.48 -6.53 -3.23
N HIS A 69 18.41 -5.78 -4.34
CA HIS A 69 17.58 -4.58 -4.40
C HIS A 69 16.08 -4.89 -4.40
N VAL A 70 15.65 -5.98 -5.03
CA VAL A 70 14.26 -6.45 -4.98
C VAL A 70 13.90 -6.89 -3.56
N LEU A 71 14.79 -7.64 -2.89
CA LEU A 71 14.59 -8.05 -1.50
C LEU A 71 14.47 -6.82 -0.58
N VAL A 72 15.35 -5.84 -0.73
CA VAL A 72 15.30 -4.57 0.03
C VAL A 72 13.98 -3.82 -0.20
N ALA A 73 13.43 -3.81 -1.42
CA ALA A 73 12.15 -3.16 -1.70
C ALA A 73 10.96 -3.80 -0.97
N ILE A 74 10.99 -5.12 -0.79
CA ILE A 74 9.98 -5.89 -0.04
C ILE A 74 10.20 -5.71 1.46
N VAL A 75 11.47 -5.86 1.90
CA VAL A 75 11.85 -5.78 3.30
C VAL A 75 11.69 -4.38 3.87
N LEU A 76 11.79 -3.30 3.08
CA LEU A 76 11.52 -1.94 3.56
C LEU A 76 10.03 -1.65 3.73
N LYS A 77 9.18 -2.29 2.93
CA LYS A 77 7.73 -2.06 2.97
C LYS A 77 7.13 -2.53 4.29
N MET A 78 7.45 -3.75 4.72
CA MET A 78 6.92 -4.34 5.96
C MET A 78 7.17 -3.49 7.22
N PRO A 79 8.41 -3.03 7.52
CA PRO A 79 8.70 -2.12 8.62
C PRO A 79 7.96 -0.79 8.50
N LEU A 80 7.82 -0.22 7.30
CA LEU A 80 7.07 1.02 7.11
C LEU A 80 5.59 0.84 7.45
N GLU A 81 4.98 -0.27 7.05
CA GLU A 81 3.59 -0.61 7.41
C GLU A 81 3.45 -0.90 8.90
N MET A 82 4.46 -1.52 9.53
CA MET A 82 4.49 -1.73 10.98
C MET A 82 4.64 -0.42 11.76
N VAL A 83 5.49 0.49 11.31
CA VAL A 83 5.63 1.84 11.87
C VAL A 83 4.32 2.60 11.72
N LEU A 84 3.65 2.50 10.56
CA LEU A 84 2.34 3.09 10.36
C LEU A 84 1.31 2.51 11.35
N ALA A 85 1.30 1.19 11.56
CA ALA A 85 0.43 0.55 12.55
C ALA A 85 0.71 1.08 13.96
N LEU A 86 1.98 1.20 14.35
CA LEU A 86 2.39 1.72 15.65
C LEU A 86 1.91 3.17 15.83
N ILE A 87 2.15 4.03 14.85
CA ILE A 87 1.69 5.42 14.88
C ILE A 87 0.16 5.47 14.97
N TRP A 88 -0.54 4.66 14.17
CA TRP A 88 -1.99 4.70 14.10
C TRP A 88 -2.68 4.22 15.38
N PHE A 89 -2.23 3.10 15.95
CA PHE A 89 -2.89 2.48 17.10
C PHE A 89 -2.37 2.99 18.44
N PHE A 90 -1.08 3.32 18.54
CA PHE A 90 -0.47 3.72 19.82
C PHE A 90 -0.27 5.22 19.94
N VAL A 91 -0.01 5.96 18.86
CA VAL A 91 0.21 7.42 18.93
C VAL A 91 -1.07 8.19 18.69
N ALA A 92 -1.85 7.82 17.67
CA ALA A 92 -3.14 8.45 17.39
C ALA A 92 -4.30 7.87 18.23
N GLU A 93 -4.02 6.84 19.04
CA GLU A 93 -4.97 6.17 19.95
C GLU A 93 -6.26 5.70 19.26
N LYS A 94 -6.22 5.42 17.96
CA LYS A 94 -7.35 5.00 17.13
C LYS A 94 -7.69 3.52 17.35
N THR A 95 -8.06 3.15 18.57
CA THR A 95 -8.25 1.76 19.02
C THR A 95 -9.67 1.22 18.87
N TYR A 96 -10.63 2.02 18.38
CA TYR A 96 -11.98 1.53 18.11
C TYR A 96 -11.99 0.49 16.99
N THR A 97 -12.89 -0.48 17.12
CA THR A 97 -12.98 -1.66 16.25
C THR A 97 -13.08 -1.29 14.77
N SER A 98 -13.83 -0.23 14.43
CA SER A 98 -13.97 0.25 13.04
C SER A 98 -12.63 0.71 12.45
N SER A 99 -11.78 1.39 13.23
CA SER A 99 -10.46 1.82 12.75
C SER A 99 -9.53 0.64 12.52
N LEU A 100 -9.58 -0.33 13.41
CA LEU A 100 -8.76 -1.53 13.34
C LEU A 100 -9.12 -2.32 12.07
N ILE A 101 -10.40 -2.56 11.86
CA ILE A 101 -10.90 -3.25 10.66
C ILE A 101 -10.49 -2.48 9.40
N LEU A 102 -10.67 -1.16 9.37
CA LEU A 102 -10.28 -0.31 8.23
C LEU A 102 -8.78 -0.44 7.91
N PHE A 103 -7.92 -0.35 8.93
CA PHE A 103 -6.47 -0.50 8.77
C PHE A 103 -6.11 -1.84 8.12
N PHE A 104 -6.66 -2.95 8.63
CA PHE A 104 -6.36 -4.28 8.12
C PHE A 104 -6.89 -4.51 6.71
N ILE A 105 -8.08 -3.99 6.37
CA ILE A 105 -8.63 -4.08 5.01
C ILE A 105 -7.73 -3.33 4.02
N LEU A 106 -7.34 -2.09 4.36
CA LEU A 106 -6.45 -1.27 3.53
C LEU A 106 -5.08 -1.94 3.36
N TYR A 107 -4.49 -2.38 4.47
CA TYR A 107 -3.24 -3.12 4.47
C TYR A 107 -3.29 -4.34 3.55
N LEU A 108 -4.34 -5.17 3.67
CA LEU A 108 -4.50 -6.38 2.89
C LEU A 108 -4.68 -6.07 1.39
N ALA A 109 -5.59 -5.15 1.06
CA ALA A 109 -5.88 -4.79 -0.32
C ALA A 109 -4.62 -4.27 -1.05
N LEU A 110 -3.89 -3.35 -0.42
CA LEU A 110 -2.70 -2.74 -1.00
C LEU A 110 -1.49 -3.69 -0.97
N SER A 111 -1.39 -4.58 0.02
CA SER A 111 -0.39 -5.65 0.03
C SER A 111 -0.57 -6.64 -1.10
N LEU A 112 -1.79 -7.13 -1.30
CA LEU A 112 -2.11 -8.02 -2.43
C LEU A 112 -1.79 -7.35 -3.77
N TYR A 113 -2.19 -6.10 -3.93
CA TYR A 113 -1.89 -5.33 -5.12
C TYR A 113 -0.37 -5.22 -5.39
N SER A 114 0.41 -4.90 -4.35
CA SER A 114 1.87 -4.81 -4.43
C SER A 114 2.54 -6.13 -4.81
N ILE A 115 2.09 -7.25 -4.22
CA ILE A 115 2.63 -8.58 -4.52
C ILE A 115 2.33 -8.94 -5.99
N LEU A 116 1.10 -8.71 -6.44
CA LEU A 116 0.72 -8.94 -7.84
C LEU A 116 1.53 -8.08 -8.80
N PHE A 117 1.80 -6.83 -8.45
CA PHE A 117 2.68 -5.96 -9.24
C PHE A 117 4.09 -6.55 -9.38
N MET A 118 4.71 -6.95 -8.27
CA MET A 118 6.06 -7.49 -8.25
C MET A 118 6.14 -8.80 -9.05
N LEU A 119 5.21 -9.74 -8.83
CA LEU A 119 5.15 -11.01 -9.54
C LEU A 119 4.96 -10.83 -11.04
N ASN A 120 4.03 -9.96 -11.46
CA ASN A 120 3.81 -9.69 -12.89
C ASN A 120 5.01 -9.01 -13.55
N THR A 121 5.76 -8.20 -12.79
CA THR A 121 6.96 -7.56 -13.32
C THR A 121 8.11 -8.56 -13.49
N LEU A 122 8.31 -9.47 -12.53
CA LEU A 122 9.31 -10.53 -12.60
C LEU A 122 8.99 -11.59 -13.66
N LYS A 123 7.72 -11.92 -13.90
CA LYS A 123 7.33 -12.81 -15.01
C LYS A 123 7.74 -12.28 -16.38
N ASN A 124 7.68 -10.96 -16.57
CA ASN A 124 8.01 -10.31 -17.84
C ASN A 124 9.53 -10.06 -18.01
N LYS A 125 10.31 -10.20 -16.93
CA LYS A 125 11.78 -10.13 -16.92
C LYS A 125 12.31 -11.12 -15.89
N PRO A 126 12.57 -12.38 -16.29
CA PRO A 126 13.17 -13.35 -15.37
C PRO A 126 14.54 -12.85 -14.90
N LEU A 127 14.85 -13.14 -13.63
CA LEU A 127 16.13 -12.87 -12.98
C LEU A 127 17.28 -13.60 -13.67
#